data_AF-D6CZF2-F1
#
_entry.id   AF-D6CZF2-F1
#
_cell.length_a   1.000
_cell.length_b   1.000
_cell.length_c   1.000
_cell.angle_alpha   90.00
_cell.angle_beta   90.00
_cell.angle_gamma   90.00
#
_symmetry.space_group_name_H-M   'P 1'
#
loop_
_entity.id
_entity.type
_entity.pdbx_description
1 polymer ?
#
loop_
_entity_poly.entity_id
_entity_poly.type
_entity_poly.pdbx_seq_one_letter_code
_entity_poly.pdbx_strand_id
1 'polypeptide(L)'
;MALFTGAFFVAQVSLIIVAKPFYAIFCTSCVPHHENPRIIVGKVMENFYAILRDFTELYKNIGEKRRNNMSSNIEIRRICAWCKQEFIAHKTTTTCCSHRCANLLYKQKKRESSIKANNQIIEKVIKEKPIEKIRDKPILTITEAATYIGVTRPTLYGYLKRGELKASRLGYKFLLKKEDIDNLFNKPIDFKIPVRDKPSINDFYTTAEVKEKYGVKDSWIFHIAKEHNIPRTFHRGKTYWSKKHIDDYFAKKAPDPEIKEWYSTQDMQKKFGMTLTAIYSFVSKNAIPKKKVGIMVYYSKKHVDIAKGLIAPEEPKYYTIAEAMERFNLTRDQLYHYVKYHNIPRIKVGKYTKILRAELDKFFEPPKIE
;
A
#
# COMPACT_ATOMS: atom_id res chain seq x y z
N MET A 1 -29.85 -32.58 0.02
CA MET A 1 -30.93 -32.75 1.01
C MET A 1 -30.44 -33.44 2.30
N ALA A 2 -29.65 -34.52 2.26
CA ALA A 2 -29.16 -35.22 3.48
C ALA A 2 -28.03 -34.52 4.27
N LEU A 3 -27.29 -33.56 3.68
CA LEU A 3 -26.28 -32.79 4.40
C LEU A 3 -26.89 -31.62 5.21
N PHE A 4 -28.08 -31.15 4.83
CA PHE A 4 -28.79 -30.07 5.54
C PHE A 4 -29.52 -30.57 6.79
N THR A 5 -30.00 -31.81 6.79
CA THR A 5 -30.67 -32.42 7.95
C THR A 5 -29.68 -32.79 9.07
N GLY A 6 -28.45 -33.19 8.73
CA GLY A 6 -27.40 -33.49 9.71
C GLY A 6 -26.90 -32.25 10.47
N ALA A 7 -26.76 -31.11 9.79
CA ALA A 7 -26.34 -29.86 10.43
C ALA A 7 -27.42 -29.30 11.39
N PHE A 8 -28.71 -29.50 11.07
CA PHE A 8 -29.83 -29.10 11.94
C PHE A 8 -29.89 -29.93 13.23
N PHE A 9 -29.60 -31.23 13.16
CA PHE A 9 -29.57 -32.10 14.35
C PHE A 9 -28.39 -31.76 15.27
N VAL A 10 -27.21 -31.49 14.71
CA VAL A 10 -26.05 -31.03 15.48
C VAL A 10 -26.34 -29.67 16.12
N ALA A 11 -27.01 -28.75 15.42
CA ALA A 11 -27.39 -27.45 15.98
C ALA A 11 -28.44 -27.57 17.11
N GLN A 12 -29.45 -28.43 16.99
CA GLN A 12 -30.45 -28.66 18.03
C GLN A 12 -29.87 -29.34 19.28
N VAL A 13 -29.02 -30.36 19.10
CA VAL A 13 -28.35 -31.04 20.22
C VAL A 13 -27.35 -30.09 20.91
N SER A 14 -26.63 -29.25 20.16
CA SER A 14 -25.76 -28.21 20.74
C SER A 14 -26.55 -27.19 21.57
N LEU A 15 -27.73 -26.76 21.10
CA LEU A 15 -28.57 -25.80 21.82
C LEU A 15 -29.11 -26.38 23.14
N ILE A 16 -29.53 -27.64 23.14
CA ILE A 16 -30.11 -28.31 24.33
C ILE A 16 -29.05 -28.58 25.40
N ILE A 17 -27.81 -28.92 24.99
CA ILE A 17 -26.72 -29.24 25.93
C ILE A 17 -26.05 -27.96 26.46
N VAL A 18 -25.99 -26.87 25.68
CA VAL A 18 -25.49 -25.57 26.18
C VAL A 18 -26.51 -24.87 27.09
N ALA A 19 -27.82 -25.03 26.83
CA ALA A 19 -28.86 -24.37 27.62
C ALA A 19 -29.05 -24.95 29.04
N LYS A 20 -28.92 -26.29 29.22
CA LYS A 20 -29.11 -26.94 30.53
C LYS A 20 -28.14 -26.49 31.64
N PRO A 21 -26.81 -26.37 31.43
CA PRO A 21 -25.91 -25.87 32.46
C PRO A 21 -26.04 -24.36 32.69
N PHE A 22 -26.47 -23.58 31.69
CA PHE A 22 -26.77 -22.15 31.88
C PHE A 22 -28.02 -21.93 32.74
N TYR A 23 -29.04 -22.79 32.63
CA TYR A 23 -30.23 -22.72 33.49
C TYR A 23 -29.91 -23.07 34.96
N ALA A 24 -28.93 -23.93 35.21
CA ALA A 24 -28.49 -24.29 36.56
C ALA A 24 -27.75 -23.16 37.28
N ILE A 25 -27.14 -22.21 36.54
CA ILE A 25 -26.46 -21.05 37.12
C ILE A 25 -27.47 -19.98 37.61
N PHE A 26 -28.70 -19.96 37.07
CA PHE A 26 -29.73 -18.97 37.41
C PHE A 26 -30.75 -19.42 38.48
N CYS A 27 -30.67 -20.66 38.96
CA CYS A 27 -31.56 -21.14 40.03
C CYS A 27 -30.84 -21.03 41.39
N THR A 28 -30.83 -19.83 41.98
CA THR A 28 -30.25 -19.55 43.31
C THR A 28 -31.20 -19.94 44.44
N SER A 29 -31.61 -21.21 44.48
CA SER A 29 -32.26 -21.76 45.67
C SER A 29 -31.89 -23.24 45.79
N CYS A 30 -30.98 -23.52 46.73
CA CYS A 30 -30.62 -24.84 47.27
C CYS A 30 -29.55 -25.66 46.52
N VAL A 31 -28.24 -25.38 46.74
CA VAL A 31 -27.18 -26.42 46.88
C VAL A 31 -26.04 -25.86 47.79
N PRO A 32 -25.44 -26.64 48.71
CA PRO A 32 -24.49 -26.17 49.71
C PRO A 32 -23.09 -25.90 49.14
N HIS A 33 -22.32 -25.06 49.83
CA HIS A 33 -20.90 -24.81 49.61
C HIS A 33 -20.08 -26.10 49.73
N HIS A 34 -19.67 -26.69 48.61
CA HIS A 34 -18.35 -27.30 48.48
C HIS A 34 -17.99 -27.44 46.99
N GLU A 35 -16.75 -27.07 46.65
CA GLU A 35 -16.12 -27.03 45.31
C GLU A 35 -16.26 -25.75 44.47
N ASN A 36 -15.11 -25.31 43.97
CA ASN A 36 -14.91 -24.06 43.25
C ASN A 36 -15.58 -24.12 41.86
N PRO A 37 -16.49 -23.21 41.50
CA PRO A 37 -17.26 -23.25 40.26
C PRO A 37 -16.40 -23.38 38.99
N ARG A 38 -15.18 -22.86 39.00
CA ARG A 38 -14.22 -22.99 37.88
C ARG A 38 -13.79 -24.42 37.60
N ILE A 39 -13.72 -25.28 38.61
CA ILE A 39 -13.32 -26.69 38.47
C ILE A 39 -14.45 -27.50 37.83
N ILE A 40 -15.69 -27.22 38.22
CA ILE A 40 -16.88 -27.86 37.65
C ILE A 40 -17.03 -27.46 36.17
N VAL A 41 -16.89 -26.17 35.86
CA VAL A 41 -16.93 -25.69 34.46
C VAL A 41 -15.79 -26.28 33.64
N GLY A 42 -14.59 -26.44 34.22
CA GLY A 42 -13.44 -27.10 33.58
C GLY A 42 -13.72 -28.56 33.19
N LYS A 43 -14.24 -29.37 34.12
CA LYS A 43 -14.61 -30.77 33.84
C LYS A 43 -15.73 -30.89 32.80
N VAL A 44 -16.72 -29.99 32.83
CA VAL A 44 -17.80 -29.97 31.81
C VAL A 44 -17.25 -29.62 30.43
N MET A 45 -16.32 -28.66 30.35
CA MET A 45 -15.66 -28.29 29.10
C MET A 45 -14.78 -29.42 28.54
N GLU A 46 -14.00 -30.11 29.38
CA GLU A 46 -13.20 -31.26 28.95
C GLU A 46 -14.07 -32.39 28.41
N ASN A 47 -15.18 -32.72 29.08
CA ASN A 47 -16.13 -33.72 28.59
C ASN A 47 -16.77 -33.29 27.26
N PHE A 48 -17.06 -32.00 27.08
CA PHE A 48 -17.58 -31.47 25.82
C PHE A 48 -16.56 -31.59 24.68
N TYR A 49 -15.28 -31.29 24.95
CA TYR A 49 -14.20 -31.44 23.98
C TYR A 49 -13.93 -32.91 23.63
N ALA A 50 -14.08 -33.84 24.57
CA ALA A 50 -13.97 -35.28 24.31
C ALA A 50 -15.08 -35.75 23.36
N ILE A 51 -16.34 -35.39 23.64
CA ILE A 51 -17.48 -35.73 22.79
C ILE A 51 -17.30 -35.15 21.37
N LEU A 52 -16.86 -33.89 21.25
CA LEU A 52 -16.59 -33.30 19.94
C LEU A 52 -15.47 -34.03 19.19
N ARG A 53 -14.43 -34.50 19.88
CA ARG A 53 -13.33 -35.26 19.28
C ARG A 53 -13.85 -36.61 18.75
N ASP A 54 -14.65 -37.33 19.53
CA ASP A 54 -15.27 -38.59 19.11
C ASP A 54 -16.19 -38.41 17.90
N PHE A 55 -17.00 -37.34 17.88
CA PHE A 55 -17.80 -37.00 16.70
C PHE A 55 -16.93 -36.73 15.47
N THR A 56 -15.83 -35.98 15.60
CA THR A 56 -14.92 -35.72 14.47
C THR A 56 -14.27 -36.99 13.94
N GLU A 57 -13.92 -37.95 14.80
CA GLU A 57 -13.40 -39.26 14.39
C GLU A 57 -14.49 -40.09 13.70
N LEU A 58 -15.72 -40.07 14.21
CA LEU A 58 -16.87 -40.72 13.58
C LEU A 58 -17.14 -40.17 12.18
N TYR A 59 -17.08 -38.85 11.98
CA TYR A 59 -17.22 -38.23 10.65
C TYR A 59 -16.06 -38.57 9.72
N LYS A 60 -14.81 -38.63 10.20
CA LYS A 60 -13.66 -39.12 9.42
C LYS A 60 -13.89 -40.56 8.96
N ASN A 61 -14.28 -41.44 9.89
CA ASN A 61 -14.53 -42.86 9.63
C ASN A 61 -15.71 -43.09 8.67
N ILE A 62 -16.81 -42.32 8.79
CA ILE A 62 -17.93 -42.36 7.83
C ILE A 62 -17.48 -41.84 6.46
N GLY A 63 -16.67 -40.78 6.42
CA GLY A 63 -16.08 -40.27 5.19
C GLY A 63 -15.16 -41.27 4.50
N GLU A 64 -14.41 -42.06 5.28
CA GLU A 64 -13.55 -43.14 4.80
C GLU A 64 -14.35 -44.35 4.32
N LYS A 65 -15.35 -44.80 5.09
CA LYS A 65 -16.29 -45.85 4.67
C LYS A 65 -17.03 -45.48 3.38
N ARG A 66 -17.47 -44.22 3.23
CA ARG A 66 -18.09 -43.71 1.98
C ARG A 66 -17.09 -43.64 0.83
N ARG A 67 -15.82 -43.28 1.07
CA ARG A 67 -14.76 -43.29 0.05
C ARG A 67 -14.53 -44.71 -0.48
N ASN A 68 -14.48 -45.69 0.41
CA ASN A 68 -14.25 -47.10 0.06
C ASN A 68 -15.47 -47.72 -0.65
N ASN A 69 -16.69 -47.29 -0.34
CA ASN A 69 -17.92 -47.84 -0.93
C ASN A 69 -18.27 -47.24 -2.32
N MET A 70 -17.60 -46.15 -2.76
CA MET A 70 -17.83 -45.52 -4.07
C MET A 70 -16.66 -45.69 -5.05
N SER A 71 -15.55 -46.32 -4.65
CA SER A 71 -14.45 -46.60 -5.57
C SER A 71 -14.73 -47.89 -6.34
N SER A 72 -15.57 -47.82 -7.37
CA SER A 72 -15.48 -48.81 -8.46
C SER A 72 -14.07 -48.70 -9.04
N ASN A 73 -13.25 -49.74 -8.86
CA ASN A 73 -11.87 -49.80 -9.38
C ASN A 73 -11.90 -49.99 -10.90
N ILE A 74 -12.34 -48.96 -11.60
CA ILE A 74 -12.43 -48.92 -13.05
C ILE A 74 -11.01 -48.82 -13.58
N GLU A 75 -10.61 -49.72 -14.46
CA GLU A 75 -9.30 -49.71 -15.12
C GLU A 75 -9.50 -49.51 -16.62
N ILE A 76 -9.14 -48.33 -17.13
CA ILE A 76 -9.29 -47.99 -18.54
C ILE A 76 -7.91 -47.82 -19.15
N ARG A 77 -7.54 -48.68 -20.11
CA ARG A 77 -6.30 -48.51 -20.90
C ARG A 77 -6.44 -47.30 -21.82
N ARG A 78 -5.51 -46.34 -21.71
CA ARG A 78 -5.49 -45.10 -22.50
C ARG A 78 -4.08 -44.74 -22.94
N ILE A 79 -3.99 -43.97 -24.01
CA ILE A 79 -2.74 -43.35 -24.45
C ILE A 79 -2.67 -41.93 -23.86
N CYS A 80 -1.56 -41.58 -23.23
CA CYS A 80 -1.34 -40.27 -22.65
C CYS A 80 -1.32 -39.18 -23.75
N ALA A 81 -2.17 -38.16 -23.61
CA ALA A 81 -2.27 -37.07 -24.59
C ALA A 81 -0.97 -36.23 -24.75
N TRP A 82 0.01 -36.37 -23.84
CA TRP A 82 1.30 -35.67 -23.92
C TRP A 82 2.44 -36.59 -24.36
N CYS A 83 2.77 -37.63 -23.58
CA CYS A 83 3.91 -38.51 -23.87
C CYS A 83 3.59 -39.67 -24.81
N LYS A 84 2.32 -39.86 -25.20
CA LYS A 84 1.84 -40.93 -26.08
C LYS A 84 2.12 -42.35 -25.59
N GLN A 85 2.46 -42.52 -24.32
CA GLN A 85 2.62 -43.83 -23.69
C GLN A 85 1.27 -44.35 -23.19
N GLU A 86 1.09 -45.66 -23.26
CA GLU A 86 -0.06 -46.36 -22.68
C GLU A 86 -0.01 -46.30 -21.15
N PHE A 87 -1.16 -46.10 -20.52
CA PHE A 87 -1.31 -46.09 -19.08
C PHE A 87 -2.72 -46.53 -18.67
N ILE A 88 -2.87 -46.94 -17.42
CA ILE A 88 -4.15 -47.33 -16.83
C ILE A 88 -4.75 -46.11 -16.12
N ALA A 89 -5.93 -45.69 -16.57
CA ALA A 89 -6.68 -44.58 -15.99
C ALA A 89 -7.82 -45.11 -15.12
N HIS A 90 -7.93 -44.58 -13.89
CA HIS A 90 -9.02 -44.93 -12.96
C HIS A 90 -10.24 -44.00 -13.05
N LYS A 91 -10.23 -43.03 -13.97
CA LYS A 91 -11.35 -42.10 -14.21
C LYS A 91 -11.53 -41.90 -15.71
N THR A 92 -12.78 -41.80 -16.14
CA THR A 92 -13.14 -41.54 -17.54
C THR A 92 -12.68 -40.17 -18.04
N THR A 93 -12.34 -39.23 -17.17
CA THR A 93 -11.87 -37.89 -17.52
C THR A 93 -10.34 -37.76 -17.57
N THR A 94 -9.58 -38.76 -17.11
CA THR A 94 -8.11 -38.68 -17.07
C THR A 94 -7.51 -38.85 -18.47
N THR A 95 -6.84 -37.82 -18.97
CA THR A 95 -6.22 -37.78 -20.31
C THR A 95 -4.72 -38.03 -20.32
N CYS A 96 -4.06 -37.97 -19.16
CA CYS A 96 -2.60 -38.02 -19.04
C CYS A 96 -2.16 -39.04 -17.98
N CYS A 97 -1.00 -39.67 -18.19
CA CYS A 97 -0.45 -40.68 -17.28
C CYS A 97 0.04 -40.12 -15.94
N SER A 98 0.37 -38.83 -15.86
CA SER A 98 0.90 -38.18 -14.66
C SER A 98 0.55 -36.71 -14.60
N HIS A 99 0.61 -36.13 -13.39
CA HIS A 99 0.44 -34.69 -13.17
C HIS A 99 1.46 -33.85 -13.97
N ARG A 100 2.69 -34.36 -14.14
CA ARG A 100 3.70 -33.73 -15.00
C ARG A 100 3.22 -33.61 -16.45
N CYS A 101 2.71 -34.70 -17.02
CA CYS A 101 2.19 -34.70 -18.40
C CYS A 101 0.96 -33.79 -18.56
N ALA A 102 0.06 -33.76 -17.57
CA ALA A 102 -1.08 -32.86 -17.59
C ALA A 102 -0.67 -31.38 -17.60
N ASN A 103 0.32 -31.01 -16.77
CA ASN A 103 0.84 -29.64 -16.72
C ASN A 103 1.54 -29.23 -18.02
N LEU A 104 2.30 -30.14 -18.64
CA LEU A 104 2.96 -29.88 -19.92
C LEU A 104 1.92 -29.70 -21.05
N LEU A 105 0.91 -30.57 -21.10
CA LEU A 105 -0.20 -30.44 -22.04
C LEU A 105 -0.97 -29.13 -21.87
N TYR A 106 -1.23 -28.71 -20.63
CA TYR A 106 -1.87 -27.43 -20.34
C TYR A 106 -1.04 -26.24 -20.85
N LYS A 107 0.27 -26.23 -20.57
CA LYS A 107 1.19 -25.18 -21.03
C LYS A 107 1.29 -25.14 -22.57
N GLN A 108 1.30 -26.30 -23.23
CA GLN A 108 1.28 -26.40 -24.69
C GLN A 108 -0.01 -25.81 -25.27
N LYS A 109 -1.17 -26.26 -24.79
CA LYS A 109 -2.47 -25.72 -25.25
C LYS A 109 -2.55 -24.19 -25.08
N LYS A 110 -2.03 -23.67 -23.96
CA LYS A 110 -1.98 -22.21 -23.75
C LYS A 110 -1.08 -21.52 -24.76
N ARG A 111 0.11 -22.07 -25.03
CA ARG A 111 1.02 -21.54 -26.06
C ARG A 111 0.41 -21.58 -27.46
N GLU A 112 -0.18 -22.70 -27.85
CA GLU A 112 -0.86 -22.86 -29.15
C GLU A 112 -2.03 -21.90 -29.29
N SER A 113 -2.82 -21.68 -28.23
CA SER A 113 -3.91 -20.70 -28.26
C SER A 113 -3.41 -19.28 -28.52
N SER A 114 -2.29 -18.88 -27.90
CA SER A 114 -1.67 -17.58 -28.13
C SER A 114 -1.11 -17.45 -29.55
N ILE A 115 -0.45 -18.50 -30.07
CA ILE A 115 0.07 -18.52 -31.45
C ILE A 115 -1.08 -18.42 -32.44
N LYS A 116 -2.15 -19.21 -32.26
CA LYS A 116 -3.33 -19.19 -33.13
C LYS A 116 -4.00 -17.82 -33.13
N ALA A 117 -4.16 -17.18 -31.97
CA ALA A 117 -4.71 -15.84 -31.88
C ALA A 117 -3.85 -14.80 -32.61
N ASN A 118 -2.52 -14.88 -32.48
CA ASN A 118 -1.61 -13.99 -33.19
C ASN A 118 -1.66 -14.21 -34.71
N ASN A 119 -1.58 -15.46 -35.16
CA ASN A 119 -1.65 -15.79 -36.58
C ASN A 119 -2.98 -15.34 -37.20
N GLN A 120 -4.11 -15.48 -36.50
CA GLN A 120 -5.40 -14.96 -36.96
C GLN A 120 -5.42 -13.43 -37.11
N ILE A 121 -4.72 -12.70 -36.24
CA ILE A 121 -4.56 -11.24 -36.39
C ILE A 121 -3.71 -10.92 -37.62
N ILE A 122 -2.57 -11.60 -37.76
CA ILE A 122 -1.63 -11.39 -38.88
C ILE A 122 -2.31 -11.72 -40.22
N GLU A 123 -3.03 -12.82 -40.33
CA GLU A 123 -3.75 -13.20 -41.55
C GLU A 123 -4.77 -12.14 -41.99
N LYS A 124 -5.48 -11.52 -41.04
CA LYS A 124 -6.40 -10.41 -41.34
C LYS A 124 -5.65 -9.21 -41.91
N VAL A 125 -4.53 -8.83 -41.29
CA VAL A 125 -3.68 -7.73 -41.77
C VAL A 125 -3.14 -8.00 -43.17
N ILE A 126 -2.69 -9.23 -43.45
CA ILE A 126 -2.17 -9.63 -44.78
C ILE A 126 -3.27 -9.57 -45.84
N LYS A 127 -4.47 -10.10 -45.56
CA LYS A 127 -5.59 -10.14 -46.52
C LYS A 127 -6.14 -8.75 -46.83
N GLU A 128 -6.23 -7.88 -45.82
CA GLU A 128 -6.89 -6.58 -45.98
C GLU A 128 -6.02 -5.55 -46.68
N LYS A 129 -4.69 -5.78 -46.75
CA LYS A 129 -3.67 -4.89 -47.33
C LYS A 129 -4.05 -3.40 -47.19
N PRO A 130 -4.16 -2.91 -45.94
CA PRO A 130 -4.83 -1.64 -45.66
C PRO A 130 -4.18 -0.45 -46.39
N ILE A 131 -2.89 -0.50 -46.67
CA ILE A 131 -2.14 0.57 -47.31
C ILE A 131 -2.61 0.81 -48.75
N GLU A 132 -2.86 -0.24 -49.53
CA GLU A 132 -3.27 -0.11 -50.95
C GLU A 132 -4.64 0.57 -51.05
N LYS A 133 -5.60 0.20 -50.20
CA LYS A 133 -6.96 0.80 -50.18
C LYS A 133 -7.02 2.24 -49.65
N ILE A 134 -6.01 2.68 -48.91
CA ILE A 134 -5.96 4.01 -48.29
C ILE A 134 -5.33 5.03 -49.24
N ARG A 135 -4.35 4.61 -50.07
CA ARG A 135 -3.59 5.51 -50.95
C ARG A 135 -4.46 6.32 -51.90
N ASP A 136 -5.54 5.74 -52.41
CA ASP A 136 -6.37 6.35 -53.45
C ASP A 136 -7.47 7.27 -52.90
N LYS A 137 -7.66 7.32 -51.56
CA LYS A 137 -8.70 8.15 -50.94
C LYS A 137 -8.20 9.59 -50.74
N PRO A 138 -8.94 10.62 -51.21
CA PRO A 138 -8.56 12.02 -51.00
C PRO A 138 -8.80 12.50 -49.57
N ILE A 139 -9.75 11.86 -48.86
CA ILE A 139 -10.15 12.20 -47.50
C ILE A 139 -9.96 10.94 -46.63
N LEU A 140 -9.24 11.09 -45.53
CA LEU A 140 -8.86 10.01 -44.64
C LEU A 140 -9.47 10.20 -43.25
N THR A 141 -9.91 9.12 -42.61
CA THR A 141 -10.20 9.16 -41.17
C THR A 141 -8.90 9.22 -40.37
N ILE A 142 -8.96 9.66 -39.10
CA ILE A 142 -7.79 9.65 -38.18
C ILE A 142 -7.07 8.28 -38.16
N THR A 143 -7.82 7.18 -38.22
CA THR A 143 -7.24 5.83 -38.16
C THR A 143 -6.52 5.50 -39.46
N GLU A 144 -7.12 5.81 -40.61
CA GLU A 144 -6.50 5.60 -41.92
C GLU A 144 -5.29 6.52 -42.12
N ALA A 145 -5.37 7.79 -41.68
CA ALA A 145 -4.26 8.74 -41.72
C ALA A 145 -3.08 8.27 -40.85
N ALA A 146 -3.35 7.71 -39.67
CA ALA A 146 -2.32 7.12 -38.81
C ALA A 146 -1.61 5.95 -39.52
N THR A 147 -2.36 5.07 -40.18
CA THR A 147 -1.80 3.97 -40.99
C THR A 147 -1.05 4.46 -42.23
N TYR A 148 -1.54 5.52 -42.90
CA TYR A 148 -0.90 6.12 -44.08
C TYR A 148 0.47 6.73 -43.76
N ILE A 149 0.55 7.51 -42.67
CA ILE A 149 1.79 8.18 -42.21
C ILE A 149 2.71 7.19 -41.49
N GLY A 150 2.18 6.10 -40.92
CA GLY A 150 2.92 5.14 -40.10
C GLY A 150 3.12 5.59 -38.64
N VAL A 151 2.22 6.43 -38.12
CA VAL A 151 2.26 6.94 -36.73
C VAL A 151 1.11 6.38 -35.90
N THR A 152 1.22 6.50 -34.57
CA THR A 152 0.11 6.09 -33.68
C THR A 152 -1.00 7.15 -33.65
N ARG A 153 -2.25 6.71 -33.40
CA ARG A 153 -3.40 7.64 -33.24
C ARG A 153 -3.16 8.75 -32.21
N PRO A 154 -2.56 8.50 -31.03
CA PRO A 154 -2.20 9.55 -30.07
C PRO A 154 -1.28 10.63 -30.65
N THR A 155 -0.29 10.22 -31.47
CA THR A 155 0.60 11.17 -32.14
C THR A 155 -0.19 12.11 -33.06
N LEU A 156 -1.12 11.56 -33.85
CA LEU A 156 -1.98 12.34 -34.74
C LEU A 156 -2.92 13.28 -33.96
N TYR A 157 -3.48 12.83 -32.85
CA TYR A 157 -4.23 13.71 -31.94
C TYR A 157 -3.35 14.82 -31.33
N GLY A 158 -2.07 14.56 -31.09
CA GLY A 158 -1.10 15.56 -30.67
C GLY A 158 -0.95 16.68 -31.71
N TYR A 159 -0.79 16.32 -32.99
CA TYR A 159 -0.75 17.28 -34.10
C TYR A 159 -2.04 18.10 -34.21
N LEU A 160 -3.20 17.46 -34.09
CA LEU A 160 -4.51 18.14 -34.08
C LEU A 160 -4.65 19.11 -32.89
N LYS A 161 -4.20 18.70 -31.69
CA LYS A 161 -4.28 19.53 -30.47
C LYS A 161 -3.35 20.75 -30.53
N ARG A 162 -2.19 20.64 -31.18
CA ARG A 162 -1.26 21.76 -31.41
C ARG A 162 -1.70 22.68 -32.55
N GLY A 163 -2.70 22.28 -33.34
CA GLY A 163 -3.16 23.04 -34.51
C GLY A 163 -2.24 22.93 -35.73
N GLU A 164 -1.27 22.01 -35.71
CA GLU A 164 -0.34 21.75 -36.82
C GLU A 164 -1.05 21.07 -38.00
N LEU A 165 -2.12 20.31 -37.71
CA LEU A 165 -2.92 19.59 -38.70
C LEU A 165 -4.39 20.02 -38.61
N LYS A 166 -5.03 20.21 -39.77
CA LYS A 166 -6.45 20.56 -39.86
C LYS A 166 -7.31 19.32 -40.04
N ALA A 167 -8.46 19.29 -39.37
CA ALA A 167 -9.45 18.24 -39.54
C ALA A 167 -10.85 18.85 -39.66
N SER A 168 -11.67 18.26 -40.54
CA SER A 168 -13.08 18.58 -40.68
C SER A 168 -13.92 17.59 -39.88
N ARG A 169 -14.86 18.08 -39.09
CA ARG A 169 -15.78 17.25 -38.32
C ARG A 169 -16.97 16.85 -39.20
N LEU A 170 -17.21 15.55 -39.34
CA LEU A 170 -18.39 15.00 -39.98
C LEU A 170 -19.11 14.08 -38.97
N GLY A 171 -20.13 14.62 -38.31
CA GLY A 171 -20.83 13.96 -37.21
C GLY A 171 -19.91 13.62 -36.03
N TYR A 172 -19.73 12.33 -35.78
CA TYR A 172 -18.87 11.80 -34.70
C TYR A 172 -17.42 11.57 -35.13
N LYS A 173 -17.12 11.66 -36.43
CA LYS A 173 -15.80 11.35 -36.99
C LYS A 173 -15.08 12.63 -37.42
N PHE A 174 -13.76 12.61 -37.30
CA PHE A 174 -12.88 13.62 -37.87
C PHE A 174 -12.22 13.08 -39.12
N LEU A 175 -12.26 13.89 -40.17
CA LEU A 175 -11.72 13.61 -41.48
C LEU A 175 -10.60 14.59 -41.80
N LEU A 176 -9.56 14.09 -42.43
CA LEU A 176 -8.37 14.84 -42.83
C LEU A 176 -8.26 14.81 -44.34
N LYS A 177 -7.92 15.96 -44.94
CA LYS A 177 -7.53 15.98 -46.34
C LYS A 177 -6.11 15.45 -46.46
N LYS A 178 -5.87 14.65 -47.50
CA LYS A 178 -4.53 14.12 -47.78
C LYS A 178 -3.50 15.25 -48.00
N GLU A 179 -3.91 16.32 -48.67
CA GLU A 179 -3.11 17.53 -48.89
C GLU A 179 -2.59 18.16 -47.59
N ASP A 180 -3.44 18.23 -46.55
CA ASP A 180 -3.05 18.81 -45.25
C ASP A 180 -2.01 17.93 -44.54
N ILE A 181 -2.06 16.61 -44.76
CA ILE A 181 -1.07 15.65 -44.24
C ILE A 181 0.25 15.79 -44.99
N ASP A 182 0.21 15.85 -46.32
CA ASP A 182 1.42 16.00 -47.14
C ASP A 182 2.12 17.34 -46.84
N ASN A 183 1.35 18.40 -46.55
CA ASN A 183 1.87 19.69 -46.09
C ASN A 183 2.62 19.65 -44.75
N LEU A 184 2.38 18.65 -43.89
CA LEU A 184 3.16 18.49 -42.64
C LEU A 184 4.64 18.22 -42.94
N PHE A 185 4.93 17.47 -44.01
CA PHE A 185 6.30 17.13 -44.39
C PHE A 185 7.04 18.28 -45.07
N ASN A 186 6.31 19.26 -45.62
CA ASN A 186 6.89 20.44 -46.26
C ASN A 186 7.46 21.46 -45.25
N LYS A 187 7.20 21.29 -43.95
CA LYS A 187 7.72 22.15 -42.87
C LYS A 187 8.68 21.35 -41.98
N PRO A 188 9.96 21.22 -42.35
CA PRO A 188 10.94 20.54 -41.50
C PRO A 188 11.07 21.30 -40.18
N ILE A 189 10.89 20.59 -39.07
CA ILE A 189 11.18 21.09 -37.73
C ILE A 189 12.57 20.61 -37.36
N ASP A 190 13.43 21.52 -36.92
CA ASP A 190 14.76 21.16 -36.40
C ASP A 190 14.62 20.19 -35.23
N PHE A 191 15.23 19.01 -35.34
CA PHE A 191 15.22 18.02 -34.29
C PHE A 191 16.06 18.52 -33.09
N LYS A 192 15.38 19.04 -32.06
CA LYS A 192 16.00 19.39 -30.78
C LYS A 192 15.83 18.23 -29.81
N ILE A 193 16.93 17.59 -29.44
CA ILE A 193 16.95 16.61 -28.34
C ILE A 193 16.68 17.39 -27.06
N PRO A 194 15.63 17.07 -26.27
CA PRO A 194 15.43 17.70 -24.97
C PRO A 194 16.59 17.30 -24.05
N VAL A 195 17.55 18.19 -23.88
CA VAL A 195 18.60 18.03 -22.86
C VAL A 195 17.90 18.18 -21.51
N ARG A 196 17.87 17.12 -20.71
CA ARG A 196 17.45 17.23 -19.32
C ARG A 196 18.61 17.87 -18.58
N ASP A 197 18.50 19.15 -18.28
CA ASP A 197 19.44 19.84 -17.41
C ASP A 197 19.42 19.17 -16.04
N LYS A 198 20.42 18.33 -15.76
CA LYS A 198 20.66 17.84 -14.40
C LYS A 198 21.55 18.88 -13.72
N PRO A 199 21.15 19.42 -12.55
CA PRO A 199 22.04 20.31 -11.82
C PRO A 199 23.35 19.57 -11.52
N SER A 200 24.49 20.17 -11.87
CA SER A 200 25.79 19.65 -11.53
C SER A 200 25.97 19.69 -10.01
N ILE A 201 26.02 18.52 -9.38
CA ILE A 201 26.34 18.39 -7.97
C ILE A 201 27.87 18.34 -7.90
N ASN A 202 28.52 19.42 -7.50
CA ASN A 202 29.98 19.47 -7.34
C ASN A 202 30.44 19.11 -5.91
N ASP A 203 29.52 19.12 -4.95
CA ASP A 203 29.82 18.89 -3.54
C ASP A 203 29.50 17.46 -3.10
N PHE A 204 30.54 16.69 -2.80
CA PHE A 204 30.40 15.32 -2.29
C PHE A 204 31.11 15.10 -0.94
N TYR A 205 30.54 14.21 -0.13
CA TYR A 205 31.18 13.58 1.03
C TYR A 205 31.69 12.19 0.68
N THR A 206 32.81 11.78 1.27
CA THR A 206 33.21 10.37 1.30
C THR A 206 32.40 9.59 2.34
N THR A 207 32.30 8.27 2.20
CA THR A 207 31.66 7.41 3.21
C THR A 207 32.25 7.60 4.61
N ALA A 208 33.57 7.80 4.71
CA ALA A 208 34.27 8.01 5.97
C ALA A 208 33.90 9.35 6.61
N GLU A 209 33.82 10.44 5.83
CA GLU A 209 33.38 11.74 6.31
C GLU A 209 31.93 11.70 6.84
N VAL A 210 31.03 10.99 6.15
CA VAL A 210 29.63 10.83 6.62
C VAL A 210 29.60 10.06 7.94
N LYS A 211 30.42 9.01 8.07
CA LYS A 211 30.54 8.22 9.31
C LYS A 211 31.01 9.07 10.48
N GLU A 212 32.04 9.89 10.28
CA GLU A 212 32.61 10.75 11.32
C GLU A 212 31.67 11.89 11.70
N LYS A 213 31.08 12.58 10.71
CA LYS A 213 30.18 13.72 10.93
C LYS A 213 28.89 13.32 11.66
N TYR A 214 28.31 12.16 11.32
CA TYR A 214 26.99 11.75 11.81
C TYR A 214 27.01 10.56 12.77
N GLY A 215 28.16 9.92 13.00
CA GLY A 215 28.28 8.79 13.92
C GLY A 215 27.48 7.56 13.47
N VAL A 216 27.38 7.33 12.16
CA VAL A 216 26.55 6.25 11.57
C VAL A 216 27.38 5.10 11.03
N LYS A 217 26.81 3.89 10.99
CA LYS A 217 27.50 2.70 10.46
C LYS A 217 27.57 2.76 8.93
N ASP A 218 28.69 2.33 8.35
CA ASP A 218 28.92 2.34 6.90
C ASP A 218 27.80 1.66 6.10
N SER A 219 27.43 0.42 6.48
CA SER A 219 26.34 -0.32 5.81
C SER A 219 25.01 0.44 5.83
N TRP A 220 24.73 1.18 6.91
CA TRP A 220 23.49 1.92 7.08
C TRP A 220 23.39 3.11 6.13
N ILE A 221 24.52 3.76 5.79
CA ILE A 221 24.58 4.84 4.80
C ILE A 221 24.07 4.33 3.43
N PHE A 222 24.51 3.13 3.02
CA PHE A 222 24.09 2.54 1.75
C PHE A 222 22.60 2.17 1.72
N HIS A 223 22.06 1.67 2.82
CA HIS A 223 20.63 1.36 2.94
C HIS A 223 19.78 2.63 2.77
N ILE A 224 20.14 3.71 3.47
CA ILE A 224 19.40 4.97 3.42
C ILE A 224 19.51 5.66 2.08
N ALA A 225 20.70 5.65 1.47
CA ALA A 225 20.85 6.23 0.15
C ALA A 225 19.96 5.54 -0.89
N LYS A 226 19.71 4.24 -0.74
CA LYS A 226 18.77 3.50 -1.58
C LYS A 226 17.31 3.84 -1.29
N GLU A 227 16.93 3.95 -0.01
CA GLU A 227 15.55 4.29 0.39
C GLU A 227 15.15 5.71 -0.03
N HIS A 228 16.07 6.67 0.12
CA HIS A 228 15.81 8.09 -0.12
C HIS A 228 16.34 8.61 -1.47
N ASN A 229 16.80 7.71 -2.35
CA ASN A 229 17.34 8.02 -3.68
C ASN A 229 18.43 9.10 -3.66
N ILE A 230 19.35 9.02 -2.69
CA ILE A 230 20.45 9.99 -2.56
C ILE A 230 21.46 9.76 -3.70
N PRO A 231 21.76 10.78 -4.52
CA PRO A 231 22.74 10.67 -5.58
C PRO A 231 24.11 10.27 -5.05
N ARG A 232 24.71 9.27 -5.71
CA ARG A 232 26.06 8.80 -5.42
C ARG A 232 26.90 8.74 -6.67
N THR A 233 28.16 9.08 -6.54
CA THR A 233 29.17 8.95 -7.59
C THR A 233 30.25 7.98 -7.14
N PHE A 234 30.80 7.21 -8.08
CA PHE A 234 31.88 6.27 -7.81
C PHE A 234 33.15 6.79 -8.44
N HIS A 235 34.19 7.01 -7.64
CA HIS A 235 35.47 7.47 -8.13
C HIS A 235 36.62 6.73 -7.43
N ARG A 236 37.50 6.11 -8.22
CA ARG A 236 38.70 5.38 -7.76
C ARG A 236 38.42 4.38 -6.63
N GLY A 237 37.37 3.56 -6.74
CA GLY A 237 37.06 2.56 -5.72
C GLY A 237 36.28 3.09 -4.50
N LYS A 238 36.09 4.41 -4.39
CA LYS A 238 35.39 5.05 -3.27
C LYS A 238 34.01 5.56 -3.71
N THR A 239 33.04 5.46 -2.80
CA THR A 239 31.70 6.00 -3.00
C THR A 239 31.61 7.41 -2.41
N TYR A 240 31.09 8.32 -3.21
CA TYR A 240 30.89 9.72 -2.88
C TYR A 240 29.39 10.01 -2.86
N TRP A 241 28.95 10.78 -1.86
CA TRP A 241 27.55 11.11 -1.62
C TRP A 241 27.34 12.61 -1.75
N SER A 242 26.24 13.05 -2.35
CA SER A 242 25.95 14.49 -2.42
C SER A 242 25.80 15.11 -1.03
N LYS A 243 26.56 16.18 -0.74
CA LYS A 243 26.51 16.87 0.57
C LYS A 243 25.11 17.39 0.88
N LYS A 244 24.48 18.08 -0.08
CA LYS A 244 23.14 18.67 0.05
C LYS A 244 22.11 17.62 0.49
N HIS A 245 22.04 16.50 -0.25
CA HIS A 245 21.05 15.46 0.03
C HIS A 245 21.29 14.73 1.36
N ILE A 246 22.56 14.56 1.76
CA ILE A 246 22.90 13.97 3.07
C ILE A 246 22.55 14.94 4.20
N ASP A 247 22.94 16.20 4.10
CA ASP A 247 22.69 17.20 5.14
C ASP A 247 21.18 17.47 5.30
N ASP A 248 20.43 17.59 4.20
CA ASP A 248 18.97 17.72 4.21
C ASP A 248 18.29 16.52 4.89
N TYR A 249 18.82 15.32 4.67
CA TYR A 249 18.28 14.10 5.28
C TYR A 249 18.44 14.12 6.80
N PHE A 250 19.62 14.50 7.29
CA PHE A 250 19.88 14.58 8.72
C PHE A 250 19.18 15.77 9.37
N ALA A 251 19.04 16.90 8.67
CA ALA A 251 18.30 18.06 9.14
C ALA A 251 16.83 17.72 9.42
N LYS A 252 16.17 16.94 8.55
CA LYS A 252 14.78 16.47 8.77
C LYS A 252 14.61 15.57 10.00
N LYS A 253 15.68 14.95 10.49
CA LYS A 253 15.68 14.05 11.65
C LYS A 253 16.28 14.67 12.91
N ALA A 254 16.84 15.87 12.80
CA ALA A 254 17.41 16.56 13.93
C ALA A 254 16.28 16.87 14.94
N PRO A 255 16.49 16.61 16.24
CA PRO A 255 15.53 17.00 17.25
C PRO A 255 15.40 18.53 17.28
N ASP A 256 14.20 19.04 17.56
CA ASP A 256 13.95 20.48 17.60
C ASP A 256 14.91 21.19 18.56
N PRO A 257 15.54 22.30 18.14
CA PRO A 257 16.54 23.02 18.94
C PRO A 257 15.97 23.61 20.23
N GLU A 258 14.65 23.64 20.38
CA GLU A 258 13.94 24.08 21.59
C GLU A 258 14.08 23.11 22.77
N ILE A 259 14.47 21.86 22.52
CA ILE A 259 14.63 20.83 23.54
C ILE A 259 16.06 20.86 24.12
N LYS A 260 16.25 21.68 25.16
CA LYS A 260 17.53 21.81 25.87
C LYS A 260 17.82 20.68 26.86
N GLU A 261 16.79 20.05 27.41
CA GLU A 261 16.92 19.06 28.49
C GLU A 261 16.49 17.65 28.06
N TRP A 262 17.33 16.67 28.39
CA TRP A 262 17.18 15.29 27.97
C TRP A 262 17.33 14.32 29.16
N TYR A 263 16.52 13.27 29.20
CA TYR A 263 16.69 12.14 30.10
C TYR A 263 17.38 10.97 29.40
N SER A 264 18.31 10.31 30.08
CA SER A 264 18.77 8.99 29.66
C SER A 264 17.74 7.92 30.02
N THR A 265 17.85 6.75 29.39
CA THR A 265 17.08 5.56 29.78
C THR A 265 17.28 5.23 31.27
N GLN A 266 18.51 5.33 31.78
CA GLN A 266 18.85 5.03 33.17
C GLN A 266 18.21 6.03 34.14
N ASP A 267 18.19 7.32 33.79
CA ASP A 267 17.53 8.35 34.60
C ASP A 267 16.02 8.10 34.68
N MET A 268 15.41 7.67 33.57
CA MET A 268 13.99 7.32 33.56
C MET A 268 13.67 6.08 34.41
N GLN A 269 14.56 5.09 34.42
CA GLN A 269 14.40 3.92 35.30
C GLN A 269 14.46 4.34 36.78
N LYS A 270 15.46 5.16 37.15
CA LYS A 270 15.63 5.62 38.54
C LYS A 270 14.49 6.52 39.00
N LYS A 271 14.08 7.49 38.18
CA LYS A 271 13.06 8.49 38.57
C LYS A 271 11.64 7.94 38.60
N PHE A 272 11.29 7.10 37.63
CA PHE A 272 9.90 6.65 37.44
C PHE A 272 9.68 5.17 37.80
N GLY A 273 10.72 4.46 38.25
CA GLY A 273 10.64 3.03 38.58
C GLY A 273 10.26 2.14 37.39
N MET A 274 10.41 2.62 36.16
CA MET A 274 9.99 1.90 34.96
C MET A 274 11.02 0.86 34.53
N THR A 275 10.56 -0.27 34.00
CA THR A 275 11.42 -1.21 33.28
C THR A 275 11.84 -0.65 31.92
N LEU A 276 12.96 -1.10 31.35
CA LEU A 276 13.42 -0.67 30.02
C LEU A 276 12.34 -0.87 28.94
N THR A 277 11.64 -2.00 28.98
CA THR A 277 10.54 -2.31 28.06
C THR A 277 9.39 -1.32 28.21
N ALA A 278 9.01 -0.97 29.45
CA ALA A 278 7.98 0.01 29.70
C ALA A 278 8.37 1.40 29.19
N ILE A 279 9.64 1.81 29.32
CA ILE A 279 10.17 3.06 28.77
C ILE A 279 10.02 3.08 27.25
N TYR A 280 10.42 2.01 26.56
CA TYR A 280 10.32 1.96 25.09
C TYR A 280 8.87 1.99 24.60
N SER A 281 7.98 1.25 25.24
CA SER A 281 6.54 1.30 24.92
C SER A 281 5.94 2.67 25.22
N PHE A 282 6.33 3.32 26.32
CA PHE A 282 5.86 4.65 26.70
C PHE A 282 6.28 5.73 25.71
N VAL A 283 7.58 5.77 25.37
CA VAL A 283 8.13 6.72 24.39
C VAL A 283 7.47 6.54 23.03
N SER A 284 7.26 5.30 22.59
CA SER A 284 6.62 4.99 21.32
C SER A 284 5.15 5.45 21.30
N LYS A 285 4.38 5.12 22.34
CA LYS A 285 2.96 5.52 22.46
C LYS A 285 2.76 7.03 22.45
N ASN A 286 3.66 7.76 23.11
CA ASN A 286 3.57 9.23 23.24
C ASN A 286 4.37 9.98 22.17
N ALA A 287 4.92 9.28 21.17
CA ALA A 287 5.73 9.86 20.08
C ALA A 287 6.82 10.85 20.58
N ILE A 288 7.48 10.52 21.69
CA ILE A 288 8.41 11.44 22.36
C ILE A 288 9.68 11.62 21.49
N PRO A 289 10.10 12.87 21.22
CA PRO A 289 11.35 13.15 20.51
C PRO A 289 12.55 12.48 21.19
N LYS A 290 13.37 11.79 20.39
CA LYS A 290 14.54 11.06 20.86
C LYS A 290 15.78 11.44 20.07
N LYS A 291 16.90 11.55 20.78
CA LYS A 291 18.23 11.76 20.21
C LYS A 291 19.10 10.54 20.51
N LYS A 292 19.83 10.06 19.50
CA LYS A 292 20.80 8.99 19.68
C LYS A 292 22.20 9.60 19.68
N VAL A 293 22.98 9.33 20.73
CA VAL A 293 24.39 9.71 20.83
C VAL A 293 25.18 8.45 21.18
N GLY A 294 25.93 7.93 20.21
CA GLY A 294 26.61 6.64 20.34
C GLY A 294 25.63 5.48 20.53
N ILE A 295 25.80 4.71 21.61
CA ILE A 295 24.91 3.58 21.96
C ILE A 295 23.70 4.06 22.77
N MET A 296 23.82 5.19 23.47
CA MET A 296 22.78 5.69 24.38
C MET A 296 21.70 6.48 23.64
N VAL A 297 20.47 6.34 24.13
CA VAL A 297 19.30 7.06 23.63
C VAL A 297 18.82 8.01 24.72
N TYR A 298 18.56 9.24 24.30
CA TYR A 298 18.10 10.32 25.15
C TYR A 298 16.69 10.73 24.72
N TYR A 299 15.83 11.01 25.69
CA TYR A 299 14.44 11.42 25.48
C TYR A 299 14.22 12.83 26.00
N SER A 300 13.36 13.61 25.34
CA SER A 300 13.05 14.97 25.77
C SER A 300 12.43 14.98 27.17
N LYS A 301 13.05 15.71 28.10
CA LYS A 301 12.56 15.84 29.48
C LYS A 301 11.17 16.47 29.55
N LYS A 302 10.96 17.58 28.83
CA LYS A 302 9.66 18.28 28.72
C LYS A 302 8.53 17.32 28.33
N HIS A 303 8.72 16.55 27.26
CA HIS A 303 7.69 15.66 26.73
C HIS A 303 7.45 14.45 27.65
N VAL A 304 8.49 13.91 28.29
CA VAL A 304 8.36 12.83 29.27
C VAL A 304 7.57 13.29 30.49
N ASP A 305 7.87 14.47 31.01
CA ASP A 305 7.23 15.02 32.20
C ASP A 305 5.74 15.38 31.94
N ILE A 306 5.42 15.93 30.75
CA ILE A 306 4.03 16.12 30.28
C ILE A 306 3.30 14.79 30.18
N ALA A 307 3.89 13.79 29.53
CA ALA A 307 3.25 12.49 29.32
C ALA A 307 3.10 11.66 30.61
N LYS A 308 3.87 11.98 31.66
CA LYS A 308 3.69 11.42 33.01
C LYS A 308 2.74 12.25 33.90
N GLY A 309 2.27 13.40 33.43
CA GLY A 309 1.36 14.28 34.18
C GLY A 309 2.02 15.06 35.30
N LEU A 310 3.36 15.17 35.31
CA LEU A 310 4.10 15.98 36.29
C LEU A 310 4.05 17.48 35.95
N ILE A 311 3.81 17.80 34.68
CA ILE A 311 3.66 19.16 34.16
C ILE A 311 2.33 19.19 33.41
N ALA A 312 1.44 20.14 33.74
CA ALA A 312 0.22 20.35 32.95
C ALA A 312 0.63 20.70 31.51
N PRO A 313 0.00 20.10 30.48
CA PRO A 313 0.27 20.49 29.10
C PRO A 313 0.06 22.01 29.00
N GLU A 314 1.02 22.74 28.41
CA GLU A 314 0.82 24.16 28.16
C GLU A 314 -0.49 24.31 27.40
N GLU A 315 -1.48 24.95 28.01
CA GLU A 315 -2.78 25.11 27.40
C GLU A 315 -2.55 25.77 26.03
N PRO A 316 -3.07 25.18 24.93
CA PRO A 316 -2.92 25.77 23.62
C PRO A 316 -3.43 27.20 23.70
N LYS A 317 -2.52 28.17 23.60
CA LYS A 317 -2.88 29.58 23.68
C LYS A 317 -3.78 29.86 22.48
N TYR A 318 -5.02 30.24 22.75
CA TYR A 318 -5.95 30.64 21.70
C TYR A 318 -6.04 32.15 21.64
N TYR A 319 -6.23 32.67 20.44
CA TYR A 319 -6.71 34.03 20.27
C TYR A 319 -8.21 34.08 20.25
N THR A 320 -8.76 35.06 20.96
CA THR A 320 -10.09 35.57 20.63
C THR A 320 -10.03 36.34 19.31
N ILE A 321 -11.19 36.49 18.66
CA ILE A 321 -11.27 37.24 17.38
C ILE A 321 -10.78 38.68 17.56
N ALA A 322 -11.11 39.34 18.68
CA ALA A 322 -10.70 40.71 18.95
C ALA A 322 -9.16 40.83 19.09
N GLU A 323 -8.54 39.95 19.88
CA GLU A 323 -7.07 39.93 20.03
C GLU A 323 -6.34 39.64 18.72
N ALA A 324 -6.90 38.77 17.86
CA ALA A 324 -6.35 38.48 16.54
C ALA A 324 -6.46 39.68 15.57
N MET A 325 -7.59 40.41 15.62
CA MET A 325 -7.78 41.62 14.81
C MET A 325 -6.78 42.71 15.19
N GLU A 326 -6.57 42.93 16.49
CA GLU A 326 -5.62 43.92 17.01
C GLU A 326 -4.17 43.56 16.69
N ARG A 327 -3.78 42.28 16.81
CA ARG A 327 -2.38 41.88 16.59
C ARG A 327 -1.95 41.93 15.13
N PHE A 328 -2.84 41.57 14.20
CA PHE A 328 -2.52 41.47 12.78
C PHE A 328 -3.07 42.64 11.94
N ASN A 329 -3.74 43.61 12.58
CA ASN A 329 -4.39 44.76 11.91
C ASN A 329 -5.33 44.32 10.76
N LEU A 330 -6.13 43.27 11.00
CA LEU A 330 -7.06 42.72 10.01
C LEU A 330 -8.50 43.01 10.39
N THR A 331 -9.34 43.19 9.37
CA THR A 331 -10.80 43.20 9.58
C THR A 331 -11.31 41.81 9.93
N ARG A 332 -12.45 41.76 10.63
CA ARG A 332 -13.09 40.51 11.06
C ARG A 332 -13.36 39.55 9.89
N ASP A 333 -13.79 40.09 8.75
CA ASP A 333 -14.11 39.30 7.56
C ASP A 333 -12.86 38.74 6.87
N GLN A 334 -11.78 39.51 6.80
CA GLN A 334 -10.48 39.02 6.33
C GLN A 334 -9.99 37.86 7.19
N LEU A 335 -10.06 38.00 8.52
CA LEU A 335 -9.66 36.93 9.44
C LEU A 335 -10.50 35.64 9.22
N TYR A 336 -11.83 35.75 9.08
CA TYR A 336 -12.66 34.58 8.78
C TYR A 336 -12.37 33.96 7.42
N HIS A 337 -12.11 34.78 6.40
CA HIS A 337 -11.75 34.30 5.07
C HIS A 337 -10.46 33.47 5.14
N TYR A 338 -9.40 33.98 5.77
CA TYR A 338 -8.12 33.27 5.89
C TYR A 338 -8.24 31.99 6.70
N VAL A 339 -8.94 32.03 7.85
CA VAL A 339 -9.18 30.85 8.69
C VAL A 339 -9.95 29.77 7.91
N LYS A 340 -10.93 30.15 7.09
CA LYS A 340 -11.71 29.21 6.27
C LYS A 340 -10.90 28.67 5.09
N TYR A 341 -10.14 29.51 4.40
CA TYR A 341 -9.41 29.13 3.19
C TYR A 341 -8.18 28.27 3.49
N HIS A 342 -7.46 28.58 4.58
CA HIS A 342 -6.26 27.84 5.00
C HIS A 342 -6.54 26.72 6.02
N ASN A 343 -7.82 26.44 6.33
CA ASN A 343 -8.24 25.40 7.27
C ASN A 343 -7.58 25.49 8.66
N ILE A 344 -7.43 26.71 9.19
CA ILE A 344 -6.84 26.93 10.52
C ILE A 344 -7.80 26.40 11.59
N PRO A 345 -7.35 25.57 12.55
CA PRO A 345 -8.17 24.98 13.57
C PRO A 345 -8.73 26.05 14.51
N ARG A 346 -10.04 25.94 14.76
CA ARG A 346 -10.81 26.82 15.63
C ARG A 346 -11.67 26.01 16.57
N ILE A 347 -11.79 26.49 17.80
CA ILE A 347 -12.69 25.91 18.81
C ILE A 347 -13.80 26.91 19.08
N LYS A 348 -15.05 26.42 19.11
CA LYS A 348 -16.19 27.22 19.55
C LYS A 348 -16.38 27.02 21.05
N VAL A 349 -16.26 28.10 21.82
CA VAL A 349 -16.55 28.11 23.26
C VAL A 349 -17.75 29.04 23.47
N GLY A 350 -18.95 28.45 23.51
CA GLY A 350 -20.21 29.19 23.56
C GLY A 350 -20.41 30.09 22.33
N LYS A 351 -20.62 31.40 22.58
CA LYS A 351 -20.79 32.43 21.53
C LYS A 351 -19.47 32.81 20.84
N TYR A 352 -18.33 32.57 21.49
CA TYR A 352 -17.03 33.01 21.00
C TYR A 352 -16.32 31.90 20.22
N THR A 353 -15.68 32.28 19.12
CA THR A 353 -14.77 31.39 18.38
C THR A 353 -13.34 31.77 18.74
N LYS A 354 -12.57 30.76 19.13
CA LYS A 354 -11.16 30.86 19.50
C LYS A 354 -10.31 30.22 18.40
N ILE A 355 -9.26 30.90 17.96
CA ILE A 355 -8.34 30.45 16.89
C ILE A 355 -7.02 30.04 17.52
N LEU A 356 -6.41 28.94 17.06
CA LEU A 356 -5.12 28.49 17.58
C LEU A 356 -4.01 29.51 17.28
N ARG A 357 -3.34 30.04 18.32
CA ARG A 357 -2.31 31.09 18.18
C ARG A 357 -1.13 30.66 17.31
N ALA A 358 -0.60 29.46 17.54
CA ALA A 358 0.61 28.98 16.87
C ALA A 358 0.46 28.91 15.33
N GLU A 359 -0.72 28.49 14.86
CA GLU A 359 -0.96 28.37 13.41
C GLU A 359 -1.30 29.71 12.76
N LEU A 360 -1.99 30.60 13.47
CA LEU A 360 -2.27 31.95 12.98
C LEU A 360 -0.98 32.77 12.88
N ASP A 361 -0.11 32.68 13.89
CA ASP A 361 1.20 33.34 13.90
C ASP A 361 2.07 32.86 12.73
N LYS A 362 2.17 31.54 12.53
CA LYS A 362 2.93 30.94 11.43
C LYS A 362 2.41 31.34 10.04
N PHE A 363 1.10 31.56 9.89
CA PHE A 363 0.52 32.01 8.62
C PHE A 363 0.94 33.44 8.26
N PHE A 364 1.05 34.31 9.26
CA PHE A 364 1.44 35.71 9.07
C PHE A 364 2.95 35.96 9.27
N GLU A 365 3.75 34.91 9.51
CA GLU A 365 5.20 35.04 9.52
C GLU A 365 5.69 35.53 8.15
N PRO A 366 6.54 36.59 8.10
CA PRO A 366 7.06 37.07 6.84
C PRO A 366 7.88 35.96 6.16
N PRO A 367 7.81 35.83 4.82
CA PRO A 367 8.58 34.82 4.11
C PRO A 367 10.07 35.03 4.38
N LYS A 368 10.76 33.99 4.88
CA LYS A 368 12.22 33.99 4.99
C LYS A 368 12.79 34.01 3.58
N ILE A 369 13.39 35.13 3.19
CA ILE A 369 14.19 35.24 1.99
C ILE A 369 15.57 34.69 2.37
N GLU A 370 15.86 33.45 1.96
CA GLU A 370 17.21 32.87 1.98
C GLU A 370 17.89 33.03 0.61
#